data_AF-A0A6P4EB68-F1
#
_entry.id   AF-A0A6P4EB68-F1
#
_cell.length_a   1.000
_cell.length_b   1.000
_cell.length_c   1.000
_cell.angle_alpha   90.00
_cell.angle_beta   90.00
_cell.angle_gamma   90.00
#
_symmetry.space_group_name_H-M   'P 1'
#
loop_
_entity.id
_entity.type
_entity.pdbx_description
1 polymer ?
#
loop_
_entity_poly.entity_id
_entity_poly.type
_entity_poly.pdbx_seq_one_letter_code
_entity_poly.pdbx_strand_id
1 'polypeptide(L)'
;FDVAELAAMSRDMPYMAKVLVRRMQRDPKVNMTADWKLITLFIGNNDFCTDICYYPEPEKTVDWHERNMLRTYRYLRDHVPRLLLNVVPAPNLRFLTSLSGLPPTCYSTLRFECPCLMGKGKGQLDYLEGIMKRWIARDYEIANRDEFNTETFTINVQPFSQFQDFPRTRSGQTDTRFFSEDCFHLSQRGHASAANSIWNNMLELPGEKSGFATHLFETFRCPTEQRPFIITRENSRPEFVI
;
A
#
# COMPACT_ATOMS: atom_id res chain seq x y z
N PHE A 1 -13.95 0.31 -9.71
CA PHE A 1 -14.57 -0.56 -8.69
C PHE A 1 -13.83 -0.34 -7.39
N ASP A 2 -14.56 -0.18 -6.29
CA ASP A 2 -13.97 -0.25 -4.95
C ASP A 2 -14.49 -1.52 -4.29
N VAL A 3 -13.59 -2.31 -3.73
CA VAL A 3 -13.87 -3.53 -2.95
C VAL A 3 -13.18 -3.49 -1.59
N ALA A 4 -12.69 -2.31 -1.17
CA ALA A 4 -12.15 -2.13 0.17
C ALA A 4 -13.24 -2.37 1.22
N GLU A 5 -12.85 -3.04 2.30
CA GLU A 5 -13.72 -3.35 3.42
C GLU A 5 -13.04 -2.89 4.71
N LEU A 6 -13.84 -2.46 5.68
CA LEU A 6 -13.34 -2.12 7.01
C LEU A 6 -12.68 -3.34 7.65
N ALA A 7 -11.59 -3.12 8.37
CA ALA A 7 -10.83 -4.16 9.06
C ALA A 7 -10.29 -5.31 8.16
N ALA A 8 -10.30 -5.14 6.83
CA ALA A 8 -9.75 -6.13 5.91
C ALA A 8 -8.26 -6.38 6.20
N MET A 9 -7.87 -7.65 6.13
CA MET A 9 -6.52 -8.12 6.37
C MET A 9 -5.99 -8.90 5.17
N SER A 10 -4.70 -9.25 5.19
CA SER A 10 -4.06 -10.07 4.16
C SER A 10 -4.85 -11.35 3.85
N ARG A 11 -5.46 -11.99 4.86
CA ARG A 11 -6.26 -13.23 4.73
C ARG A 11 -7.52 -13.06 3.88
N ASP A 12 -8.04 -11.85 3.74
CA ASP A 12 -9.27 -11.55 3.01
C ASP A 12 -8.98 -11.31 1.51
N MET A 13 -7.74 -10.95 1.17
CA MET A 13 -7.32 -10.58 -0.18
C MET A 13 -7.68 -11.61 -1.26
N PRO A 14 -7.50 -12.94 -1.05
CA PRO A 14 -7.89 -13.92 -2.05
C PRO A 14 -9.39 -13.93 -2.35
N TYR A 15 -10.24 -13.64 -1.36
CA TYR A 15 -11.68 -13.54 -1.56
C TYR A 15 -12.06 -12.21 -2.23
N MET A 16 -11.52 -11.09 -1.74
CA MET A 16 -11.77 -9.76 -2.30
C MET A 16 -11.38 -9.67 -3.78
N ALA A 17 -10.28 -10.32 -4.18
CA ALA A 17 -9.90 -10.43 -5.59
C ALA A 17 -10.95 -11.14 -6.45
N LYS A 18 -11.55 -12.23 -5.94
CA LYS A 18 -12.67 -12.92 -6.63
C LYS A 18 -13.89 -12.01 -6.76
N VAL A 19 -14.21 -11.23 -5.73
CA VAL A 19 -15.31 -10.27 -5.75
C VAL A 19 -15.05 -9.19 -6.80
N LEU A 20 -13.85 -8.61 -6.84
CA LEU A 20 -13.46 -7.60 -7.82
C LEU A 20 -13.58 -8.12 -9.26
N VAL A 21 -13.03 -9.30 -9.54
CA VAL A 21 -13.13 -9.94 -10.86
C VAL A 21 -14.58 -10.14 -11.28
N ARG A 22 -15.43 -10.66 -10.38
CA ARG A 22 -16.86 -10.83 -10.67
C ARG A 22 -17.58 -9.51 -10.93
N ARG A 23 -17.23 -8.43 -10.22
CA ARG A 23 -17.80 -7.09 -10.46
C ARG A 23 -17.39 -6.56 -11.84
N MET A 24 -16.11 -6.69 -12.20
CA MET A 24 -15.62 -6.29 -13.53
C MET A 24 -16.28 -7.09 -14.67
N GLN A 25 -16.41 -8.41 -14.51
CA GLN A 25 -17.04 -9.29 -15.52
C GLN A 25 -18.52 -9.01 -15.74
N ARG A 26 -19.22 -8.45 -14.75
CA ARG A 26 -20.67 -8.17 -14.82
C ARG A 26 -20.98 -6.74 -15.25
N ASP A 27 -19.99 -5.85 -15.26
CA ASP A 27 -20.20 -4.47 -15.66
C ASP A 27 -20.10 -4.35 -17.18
N PRO A 28 -21.19 -3.99 -17.90
CA PRO A 28 -21.18 -3.88 -19.34
C PRO A 28 -20.25 -2.77 -19.87
N LYS A 29 -19.77 -1.87 -19.00
CA LYS A 29 -18.80 -0.81 -19.37
C LYS A 29 -17.35 -1.29 -19.35
N VAL A 30 -17.08 -2.50 -18.86
CA VAL A 30 -15.72 -3.05 -18.80
C VAL A 30 -15.55 -4.09 -19.89
N ASN A 31 -14.68 -3.82 -20.86
CA ASN A 31 -14.25 -4.85 -21.78
C ASN A 31 -13.14 -5.67 -21.13
N MET A 32 -13.51 -6.86 -20.62
CA MET A 32 -12.58 -7.73 -19.93
C MET A 32 -11.37 -8.13 -20.78
N THR A 33 -11.44 -8.15 -22.12
CA THR A 33 -10.33 -8.58 -22.98
C THR A 33 -9.58 -7.44 -23.66
N ALA A 34 -10.26 -6.35 -24.01
CA ALA A 34 -9.66 -5.26 -24.78
C ALA A 34 -9.04 -4.17 -23.88
N ASP A 35 -9.67 -3.84 -22.75
CA ASP A 35 -9.22 -2.72 -21.94
C ASP A 35 -8.02 -3.10 -21.07
N TRP A 36 -7.11 -2.16 -20.83
CA TRP A 36 -6.16 -2.27 -19.73
C TRP A 36 -6.85 -1.94 -18.41
N LYS A 37 -6.56 -2.71 -17.36
CA LYS A 37 -7.04 -2.49 -15.99
C LYS A 37 -5.87 -2.02 -15.15
N LEU A 38 -6.14 -1.05 -14.28
CA LEU A 38 -5.25 -0.64 -13.22
C LEU A 38 -5.89 -1.01 -11.88
N ILE A 39 -5.24 -1.88 -11.12
CA ILE A 39 -5.68 -2.24 -9.76
C ILE A 39 -4.59 -1.81 -8.79
N THR A 40 -4.98 -1.17 -7.69
CA THR A 40 -4.06 -0.82 -6.60
C THR A 40 -4.44 -1.61 -5.35
N LEU A 41 -3.48 -2.33 -4.79
CA LEU A 41 -3.62 -3.10 -3.56
C LEU A 41 -2.85 -2.39 -2.43
N PHE A 42 -3.53 -2.14 -1.33
CA PHE A 42 -2.96 -1.58 -0.11
C PHE A 42 -3.57 -2.33 1.09
N ILE A 43 -2.79 -3.18 1.74
CA ILE A 43 -3.24 -4.08 2.81
C ILE A 43 -2.11 -4.32 3.80
N GLY A 44 -2.44 -4.68 5.05
CA GLY A 44 -1.48 -5.03 6.10
C GLY A 44 -1.61 -4.18 7.37
N ASN A 45 -2.20 -2.98 7.27
CA ASN A 45 -2.37 -2.09 8.43
C ASN A 45 -3.15 -2.77 9.57
N ASN A 46 -4.25 -3.45 9.26
CA ASN A 46 -5.04 -4.17 10.25
C ASN A 46 -4.29 -5.40 10.79
N ASP A 47 -3.57 -6.14 9.94
CA ASP A 47 -2.74 -7.27 10.37
C ASP A 47 -1.73 -6.84 11.46
N PHE A 48 -1.12 -5.66 11.29
CA PHE A 48 -0.17 -5.07 12.25
C PHE A 48 -0.84 -4.54 13.52
N CYS A 49 -2.07 -4.03 13.41
CA CYS A 49 -2.75 -3.35 14.51
C CYS A 49 -3.57 -4.29 15.41
N THR A 50 -4.14 -5.36 14.87
CA THR A 50 -5.09 -6.21 15.60
C THR A 50 -4.52 -7.57 15.96
N ASP A 51 -3.97 -8.33 15.01
CA ASP A 51 -3.80 -9.77 15.19
C ASP A 51 -2.36 -10.15 15.60
N ILE A 52 -1.36 -9.45 15.08
CA ILE A 52 0.06 -9.81 15.21
C ILE A 52 0.53 -10.01 16.66
N CYS A 53 -0.03 -9.26 17.62
CA CYS A 53 0.39 -9.32 19.02
C CYS A 53 -0.35 -10.37 19.87
N TYR A 54 -1.35 -11.07 19.32
CA TYR A 54 -2.09 -12.13 20.01
C TYR A 54 -1.72 -13.53 19.50
N TYR A 55 -0.99 -13.64 18.40
CA TYR A 55 -0.50 -14.93 17.93
C TYR A 55 0.62 -15.45 18.84
N PRO A 56 0.65 -16.78 19.12
CA PRO A 56 1.75 -17.40 19.85
C PRO A 56 3.11 -17.25 19.15
N GLU A 57 3.10 -17.20 17.81
CA GLU A 57 4.28 -17.03 16.95
C GLU A 57 4.02 -15.88 15.96
N PRO A 58 4.15 -14.61 16.40
CA PRO A 58 3.89 -13.43 15.57
C PRO A 58 4.65 -13.40 14.24
N GLU A 59 5.84 -14.01 14.17
CA GLU A 59 6.66 -14.04 12.96
C GLU A 59 6.00 -14.81 11.80
N LYS A 60 5.18 -15.82 12.11
CA LYS A 60 4.47 -16.61 11.09
C LYS A 60 3.47 -15.77 10.27
N THR A 61 3.07 -14.61 10.78
CA THR A 61 2.22 -13.67 10.04
C THR A 61 2.82 -13.27 8.69
N VAL A 62 4.15 -13.17 8.59
CA VAL A 62 4.85 -12.88 7.33
C VAL A 62 4.65 -14.00 6.30
N ASP A 63 4.76 -15.26 6.72
CA ASP A 63 4.56 -16.42 5.84
C ASP A 63 3.09 -16.55 5.42
N TRP A 64 2.17 -16.21 6.32
CA TRP A 64 0.74 -16.23 6.02
C TRP A 64 0.36 -15.16 5.02
N HIS A 65 0.87 -13.95 5.22
CA HIS A 65 0.75 -12.85 4.26
C HIS A 65 1.27 -13.23 2.88
N GLU A 66 2.49 -13.75 2.80
CA GLU A 66 3.07 -14.22 1.54
C GLU A 66 2.12 -15.19 0.83
N ARG A 67 1.62 -16.21 1.53
CA ARG A 67 0.71 -17.20 0.94
C ARG A 67 -0.58 -16.57 0.43
N ASN A 68 -1.15 -15.62 1.18
CA ASN A 68 -2.36 -14.91 0.80
C ASN A 68 -2.15 -14.01 -0.43
N MET A 69 -1.05 -13.26 -0.45
CA MET A 69 -0.74 -12.35 -1.56
C MET A 69 -0.36 -13.11 -2.83
N LEU A 70 0.45 -14.17 -2.75
CA LEU A 70 0.74 -15.02 -3.92
C LEU A 70 -0.54 -15.64 -4.51
N ARG A 71 -1.47 -16.08 -3.67
CA ARG A 71 -2.77 -16.58 -4.13
C ARG A 71 -3.58 -15.50 -4.82
N THR A 72 -3.54 -14.28 -4.28
CA THR A 72 -4.23 -13.10 -4.83
C THR A 72 -3.64 -12.69 -6.17
N TYR A 73 -2.33 -12.53 -6.27
CA TYR A 73 -1.62 -12.12 -7.48
C TYR A 73 -1.80 -13.12 -8.61
N ARG A 74 -1.63 -14.42 -8.34
CA ARG A 74 -1.86 -15.48 -9.33
C ARG A 74 -3.31 -15.47 -9.81
N TYR A 75 -4.28 -15.35 -8.90
CA TYR A 75 -5.69 -15.28 -9.29
C TYR A 75 -5.97 -14.07 -10.20
N LEU A 76 -5.46 -12.87 -9.86
CA LEU A 76 -5.63 -11.68 -10.68
C LEU A 76 -4.95 -11.81 -12.05
N ARG A 77 -3.71 -12.31 -12.10
CA ARG A 77 -2.99 -12.60 -13.34
C ARG A 77 -3.79 -13.52 -14.24
N ASP A 78 -4.34 -14.60 -13.69
CA ASP A 78 -5.00 -15.65 -14.45
C ASP A 78 -6.43 -15.26 -14.90
N HIS A 79 -7.07 -14.26 -14.26
CA HIS A 79 -8.48 -13.92 -14.50
C HIS A 79 -8.74 -12.47 -14.95
N VAL A 80 -7.72 -11.62 -14.98
CA VAL A 80 -7.81 -10.22 -15.44
C VAL A 80 -6.76 -9.99 -16.51
N PRO A 81 -7.09 -10.23 -17.79
CA PRO A 81 -6.12 -9.98 -18.85
C PRO A 81 -5.92 -8.48 -19.04
N ARG A 82 -4.70 -8.09 -19.44
CA ARG A 82 -4.24 -6.70 -19.57
C ARG A 82 -4.36 -5.96 -18.23
N LEU A 83 -3.57 -6.37 -17.25
CA LEU A 83 -3.60 -5.82 -15.91
C LEU A 83 -2.24 -5.24 -15.49
N LEU A 84 -2.26 -3.97 -15.12
CA LEU A 84 -1.22 -3.35 -14.32
C LEU A 84 -1.64 -3.39 -12.85
N LEU A 85 -0.91 -4.14 -12.03
CA LEU A 85 -1.18 -4.25 -10.60
C LEU A 85 -0.19 -3.40 -9.80
N ASN A 86 -0.68 -2.36 -9.17
CA ASN A 86 0.08 -1.58 -8.19
C ASN A 86 -0.01 -2.26 -6.81
N VAL A 87 1.13 -2.57 -6.23
CA VAL A 87 1.24 -3.02 -4.83
C VAL A 87 1.82 -1.88 -4.01
N VAL A 88 1.06 -1.41 -3.02
CA VAL A 88 1.51 -0.44 -2.03
C VAL A 88 1.78 -1.22 -0.74
N PRO A 89 3.04 -1.38 -0.32
CA PRO A 89 3.34 -2.04 0.95
C PRO A 89 2.74 -1.22 2.11
N ALA A 90 2.28 -1.89 3.17
CA ALA A 90 1.84 -1.19 4.37
C ALA A 90 2.99 -0.35 4.97
N PRO A 91 2.71 0.87 5.51
CA PRO A 91 3.73 1.61 6.24
C PRO A 91 4.17 0.83 7.48
N ASN A 92 5.42 1.01 7.92
CA ASN A 92 5.83 0.60 9.25
C ASN A 92 5.10 1.45 10.29
N LEU A 93 4.08 0.89 10.93
CA LEU A 93 3.18 1.63 11.83
C LEU A 93 3.81 2.08 13.16
N ARG A 94 5.12 1.83 13.36
CA ARG A 94 5.86 2.34 14.52
C ARG A 94 5.71 3.86 14.68
N PHE A 95 5.59 4.61 13.59
CA PHE A 95 5.43 6.07 13.61
C PHE A 95 4.18 6.54 14.39
N LEU A 96 3.15 5.70 14.55
CA LEU A 96 1.94 6.05 15.33
C LEU A 96 2.27 6.36 16.80
N THR A 97 3.32 5.74 17.32
CA THR A 97 3.76 5.93 18.71
C THR A 97 4.55 7.23 18.93
N SER A 98 4.98 7.89 17.86
CA SER A 98 5.72 9.16 17.88
C SER A 98 4.89 10.36 17.44
N LEU A 99 3.57 10.17 17.25
CA LEU A 99 2.66 11.28 17.00
C LEU A 99 2.55 12.18 18.23
N SER A 100 2.50 13.49 18.00
CA SER A 100 2.54 14.50 19.07
C SER A 100 1.60 15.66 18.78
N GLY A 101 1.12 16.32 19.84
CA GLY A 101 0.19 17.44 19.70
C GLY A 101 -1.21 17.03 19.25
N LEU A 102 -1.58 15.76 19.49
CA LEU A 102 -2.88 15.23 19.13
C LEU A 102 -3.98 15.70 20.10
N PRO A 103 -5.23 15.85 19.63
CA PRO A 103 -6.40 16.01 20.50
C PRO A 103 -6.53 14.86 21.51
N PRO A 104 -7.08 15.09 22.71
CA PRO A 104 -7.24 14.05 23.74
C PRO A 104 -7.97 12.79 23.26
N THR A 105 -9.00 12.95 22.42
CA THR A 105 -9.79 11.85 21.85
C THR A 105 -8.95 10.90 21.02
N CYS A 106 -7.98 11.43 20.26
CA CYS A 106 -7.11 10.63 19.39
C CYS A 106 -6.24 9.63 20.14
N TYR A 107 -5.83 9.91 21.39
CA TYR A 107 -5.07 8.93 22.16
C TYR A 107 -5.91 7.69 22.51
N SER A 108 -7.21 7.87 22.76
CA SER A 108 -8.14 6.77 22.98
C SER A 108 -8.41 6.02 21.68
N THR A 109 -8.66 6.75 20.59
CA THR A 109 -8.94 6.13 19.30
C THR A 109 -7.75 5.35 18.77
N LEU A 110 -6.53 5.89 18.82
CA LEU A 110 -5.31 5.16 18.42
C LEU A 110 -5.11 3.87 19.21
N ARG A 111 -5.42 3.86 20.52
CA ARG A 111 -5.35 2.63 21.34
C ARG A 111 -6.39 1.59 20.92
N PHE A 112 -7.55 2.05 20.44
CA PHE A 112 -8.61 1.17 19.94
C PHE A 112 -8.30 0.64 18.54
N GLU A 113 -7.87 1.50 17.62
CA GLU A 113 -7.56 1.15 16.23
C GLU A 113 -6.29 0.31 16.10
N CYS A 114 -5.28 0.58 16.95
CA CYS A 114 -3.97 -0.09 16.88
C CYS A 114 -3.45 -0.60 18.23
N PRO A 115 -4.20 -1.50 18.92
CA PRO A 115 -3.87 -1.99 20.26
C PRO A 115 -2.58 -2.80 20.32
N CYS A 116 -2.12 -3.38 19.20
CA CYS A 116 -0.84 -4.10 19.16
C CYS A 116 0.39 -3.18 19.28
N LEU A 117 0.27 -1.90 18.97
CA LEU A 117 1.38 -0.93 19.05
C LEU A 117 1.17 0.07 20.18
N MET A 118 -0.02 0.63 20.30
CA MET A 118 -0.26 1.73 21.23
C MET A 118 -0.19 1.25 22.68
N GLY A 119 0.62 1.93 23.49
CA GLY A 119 0.81 1.61 24.91
C GLY A 119 1.75 0.43 25.19
N LYS A 120 2.40 -0.15 24.16
CA LYS A 120 3.41 -1.19 24.37
C LYS A 120 4.75 -0.61 24.84
N GLY A 121 5.54 -1.43 25.53
CA GLY A 121 6.89 -1.08 25.96
C GLY A 121 7.90 -1.17 24.79
N LYS A 122 9.04 -0.46 24.91
CA LYS A 122 10.07 -0.37 23.86
C LYS A 122 10.48 -1.73 23.28
N GLY A 123 10.79 -2.71 24.13
CA GLY A 123 11.24 -4.04 23.66
C GLY A 123 10.18 -4.77 22.82
N GLN A 124 8.91 -4.68 23.19
CA GLN A 124 7.81 -5.27 22.41
C GLN A 124 7.64 -4.54 21.07
N LEU A 125 7.77 -3.22 21.08
CA LEU A 125 7.67 -2.40 19.88
C LEU A 125 8.81 -2.68 18.90
N ASP A 126 10.04 -2.78 19.38
CA ASP A 126 11.22 -3.10 18.57
C ASP A 126 11.08 -4.50 17.92
N TYR A 127 10.52 -5.45 18.66
CA TYR A 127 10.21 -6.78 18.17
C TYR A 127 9.13 -6.78 17.07
N LEU A 128 7.99 -6.13 17.30
CA LEU A 128 6.90 -6.01 16.32
C LEU A 128 7.33 -5.23 15.07
N GLU A 129 8.13 -4.18 15.25
CA GLU A 129 8.75 -3.44 14.15
C GLU A 129 9.64 -4.33 13.27
N GLY A 130 10.40 -5.24 13.89
CA GLY A 130 11.18 -6.24 13.16
C GLY A 130 10.32 -7.14 12.26
N ILE A 131 9.12 -7.49 12.71
CA ILE A 131 8.17 -8.28 11.90
C ILE A 131 7.58 -7.43 10.76
N MET A 132 7.16 -6.19 11.04
CA MET A 132 6.66 -5.27 10.01
C MET A 132 7.70 -5.03 8.91
N LYS A 133 8.98 -4.87 9.26
CA LYS A 133 10.07 -4.74 8.29
C LYS A 133 10.23 -5.99 7.42
N ARG A 134 10.14 -7.19 8.00
CA ARG A 134 10.18 -8.46 7.23
C ARG A 134 8.97 -8.62 6.31
N TRP A 135 7.78 -8.21 6.77
CA TRP A 135 6.57 -8.19 5.96
C TRP A 135 6.73 -7.27 4.74
N ILE A 136 7.16 -6.03 4.96
CA ILE A 136 7.39 -5.05 3.89
C ILE A 136 8.43 -5.60 2.91
N ALA A 137 9.57 -6.11 3.39
CA ALA A 137 10.58 -6.72 2.53
C ALA A 137 10.01 -7.89 1.71
N ARG A 138 9.13 -8.70 2.32
CA ARG A 138 8.45 -9.79 1.63
C ARG A 138 7.53 -9.27 0.52
N ASP A 139 6.80 -8.17 0.71
CA ASP A 139 5.98 -7.56 -0.34
C ASP A 139 6.82 -7.22 -1.57
N TYR A 140 7.99 -6.60 -1.39
CA TYR A 140 8.93 -6.34 -2.49
C TYR A 140 9.42 -7.65 -3.14
N GLU A 141 9.83 -8.65 -2.36
CA GLU A 141 10.32 -9.92 -2.88
C GLU A 141 9.27 -10.61 -3.76
N ILE A 142 8.04 -10.78 -3.27
CA ILE A 142 7.03 -11.54 -3.98
C ILE A 142 6.48 -10.78 -5.19
N ALA A 143 6.36 -9.45 -5.12
CA ALA A 143 5.90 -8.62 -6.24
C ALA A 143 6.89 -8.64 -7.41
N ASN A 144 8.19 -8.80 -7.13
CA ASN A 144 9.24 -8.81 -8.15
C ASN A 144 9.53 -10.20 -8.75
N ARG A 145 8.81 -11.26 -8.35
CA ARG A 145 8.97 -12.59 -8.97
C ARG A 145 8.68 -12.55 -10.47
N ASP A 146 9.41 -13.35 -11.24
CA ASP A 146 9.29 -13.36 -12.70
C ASP A 146 7.92 -13.83 -13.19
N GLU A 147 7.23 -14.68 -12.43
CA GLU A 147 5.86 -15.13 -12.73
C GLU A 147 4.81 -14.00 -12.77
N PHE A 148 5.19 -12.80 -12.33
CA PHE A 148 4.34 -11.61 -12.25
C PHE A 148 4.79 -10.50 -13.22
N ASN A 149 5.49 -10.87 -14.28
CA ASN A 149 5.82 -9.96 -15.37
C ASN A 149 5.74 -10.68 -16.72
N THR A 150 4.72 -10.33 -17.50
CA THR A 150 4.40 -10.89 -18.81
C THR A 150 3.94 -9.75 -19.72
N GLU A 151 3.73 -10.03 -21.01
CA GLU A 151 3.26 -9.02 -21.97
C GLU A 151 1.93 -8.34 -21.58
N THR A 152 1.06 -9.03 -20.84
CA THR A 152 -0.29 -8.53 -20.49
C THR A 152 -0.56 -8.44 -18.98
N PHE A 153 0.46 -8.68 -18.16
CA PHE A 153 0.35 -8.57 -16.70
C PHE A 153 1.69 -8.18 -16.11
N THR A 154 1.72 -7.14 -15.27
CA THR A 154 2.91 -6.80 -14.49
C THR A 154 2.52 -6.23 -13.13
N ILE A 155 3.35 -6.53 -12.12
CA ILE A 155 3.24 -5.92 -10.79
C ILE A 155 4.28 -4.80 -10.65
N ASN A 156 3.82 -3.63 -10.24
CA ASN A 156 4.66 -2.51 -9.84
C ASN A 156 4.49 -2.21 -8.36
N VAL A 157 5.61 -2.10 -7.63
CA VAL A 157 5.58 -1.64 -6.24
C VAL A 157 5.60 -0.11 -6.19
N GLN A 158 4.68 0.49 -5.44
CA GLN A 158 4.57 1.93 -5.23
C GLN A 158 4.87 2.25 -3.76
N PRO A 159 6.10 2.70 -3.44
CA PRO A 159 6.63 2.75 -2.08
C PRO A 159 6.28 4.04 -1.32
N PHE A 160 5.33 4.85 -1.79
CA PHE A 160 5.06 6.16 -1.18
C PHE A 160 4.71 6.10 0.33
N SER A 161 4.17 4.96 0.78
CA SER A 161 3.86 4.68 2.19
C SER A 161 5.08 4.42 3.06
N GLN A 162 6.27 4.22 2.48
CA GLN A 162 7.51 3.87 3.19
C GLN A 162 8.26 5.11 3.69
N PHE A 163 7.54 6.02 4.36
CA PHE A 163 8.11 7.19 5.01
C PHE A 163 8.62 6.85 6.42
N GLN A 164 9.63 7.59 6.89
CA GLN A 164 10.19 7.40 8.24
C GLN A 164 9.38 8.09 9.33
N ASP A 165 8.79 9.25 9.03
CA ASP A 165 7.93 10.00 9.94
C ASP A 165 6.72 10.57 9.18
N PHE A 166 5.64 10.80 9.91
CA PHE A 166 4.44 11.40 9.36
C PHE A 166 4.61 12.93 9.25
N PRO A 167 3.90 13.61 8.33
CA PRO A 167 4.05 15.05 8.15
C PRO A 167 3.92 15.86 9.45
N ARG A 168 4.79 16.87 9.60
CA ARG A 168 4.86 17.76 10.77
C ARG A 168 4.48 19.19 10.40
N THR A 169 3.90 19.91 11.35
CA THR A 169 3.65 21.36 11.22
C THR A 169 4.95 22.15 11.42
N ARG A 170 4.92 23.47 11.17
CA ARG A 170 6.06 24.36 11.43
C ARG A 170 6.49 24.38 12.91
N SER A 171 5.60 24.03 13.83
CA SER A 171 5.91 23.92 15.26
C SER A 171 6.46 22.54 15.67
N GLY A 172 6.68 21.64 14.71
CA GLY A 172 7.21 20.29 14.94
C GLY A 172 6.18 19.28 15.46
N GLN A 173 4.91 19.67 15.58
CA GLN A 173 3.83 18.75 15.97
C GLN A 173 3.34 17.92 14.78
N THR A 174 2.63 16.82 15.03
CA THR A 174 1.97 16.07 13.96
C THR A 174 1.02 16.97 13.18
N ASP A 175 1.12 16.95 11.85
CA ASP A 175 0.17 17.65 10.98
C ASP A 175 -1.12 16.83 10.85
N THR A 176 -2.02 17.02 11.80
CA THR A 176 -3.30 16.30 11.90
C THR A 176 -4.22 16.53 10.70
N ARG A 177 -3.95 17.50 9.84
CA ARG A 177 -4.75 17.75 8.63
C ARG A 177 -4.74 16.58 7.65
N PHE A 178 -3.75 15.69 7.73
CA PHE A 178 -3.67 14.48 6.90
C PHE A 178 -4.43 13.28 7.50
N PHE A 179 -4.91 13.36 8.73
CA PHE A 179 -5.74 12.34 9.35
C PHE A 179 -7.21 12.78 9.46
N SER A 180 -8.11 11.81 9.47
CA SER A 180 -9.49 11.99 9.94
C SER A 180 -9.54 12.22 11.45
N GLU A 181 -10.75 12.40 11.98
CA GLU A 181 -11.02 12.69 13.40
C GLU A 181 -10.49 11.61 14.37
N ASP A 182 -10.25 10.39 13.89
CA ASP A 182 -9.66 9.30 14.67
C ASP A 182 -8.14 9.37 14.83
N CYS A 183 -7.48 10.30 14.11
CA CYS A 183 -6.02 10.39 14.01
C CYS A 183 -5.34 9.10 13.52
N PHE A 184 -6.06 8.22 12.82
CA PHE A 184 -5.56 6.94 12.33
C PHE A 184 -5.78 6.80 10.81
N HIS A 185 -7.02 6.94 10.35
CA HIS A 185 -7.33 6.92 8.93
C HIS A 185 -6.95 8.25 8.27
N LEU A 186 -6.70 8.21 6.96
CA LEU A 186 -6.36 9.42 6.20
C LEU A 186 -7.61 10.30 6.06
N SER A 187 -7.44 11.62 6.20
CA SER A 187 -8.48 12.56 5.79
C SER A 187 -8.63 12.60 4.28
N GLN A 188 -9.60 13.37 3.79
CA GLN A 188 -9.68 13.73 2.37
C GLN A 188 -8.35 14.31 1.84
N ARG A 189 -7.65 15.13 2.65
CA ARG A 189 -6.32 15.66 2.32
C ARG A 189 -5.27 14.55 2.27
N GLY A 190 -5.29 13.64 3.24
CA GLY A 190 -4.44 12.44 3.26
C GLY A 190 -4.62 11.58 2.02
N HIS A 191 -5.86 11.28 1.65
CA HIS A 191 -6.19 10.52 0.45
C HIS A 191 -5.78 11.25 -0.84
N ALA A 192 -5.97 12.57 -0.93
CA ALA A 192 -5.51 13.35 -2.07
C ALA A 192 -3.98 13.31 -2.24
N SER A 193 -3.24 13.37 -1.14
CA SER A 193 -1.79 13.20 -1.13
C SER A 193 -1.38 11.79 -1.58
N ALA A 194 -1.98 10.74 -1.00
CA ALA A 194 -1.71 9.36 -1.37
C ALA A 194 -1.98 9.09 -2.86
N ALA A 195 -3.10 9.60 -3.38
CA ALA A 195 -3.43 9.48 -4.80
C ALA A 195 -2.38 10.17 -5.69
N ASN A 196 -1.94 11.37 -5.32
CA ASN A 196 -0.89 12.09 -6.04
C ASN A 196 0.45 11.33 -6.00
N SER A 197 0.83 10.81 -4.83
CA SER A 197 2.06 10.02 -4.67
C SER A 197 2.03 8.73 -5.49
N ILE A 198 0.92 7.99 -5.50
CA ILE A 198 0.77 6.78 -6.33
C ILE A 198 0.88 7.14 -7.82
N TRP A 199 0.25 8.23 -8.26
CA TRP A 199 0.33 8.72 -9.63
C TRP A 199 1.76 9.05 -10.03
N ASN A 200 2.46 9.84 -9.22
CA ASN A 200 3.85 10.20 -9.47
C ASN A 200 4.76 8.97 -9.49
N ASN A 201 4.59 8.04 -8.54
CA ASN A 201 5.39 6.81 -8.53
C ASN A 201 5.22 5.98 -9.81
N MET A 202 4.03 5.95 -10.43
CA MET A 202 3.83 5.26 -11.72
C MET A 202 4.61 5.90 -12.88
N LEU A 203 5.08 7.13 -12.73
CA LEU A 203 5.85 7.86 -13.75
C LEU A 203 7.33 8.03 -13.36
N GLU A 204 7.74 7.49 -12.21
CA GLU A 204 9.11 7.51 -11.70
C GLU A 204 9.79 6.14 -11.90
N LEU A 205 11.10 6.16 -12.17
CA LEU A 205 11.88 4.94 -12.35
C LEU A 205 11.97 4.13 -11.06
N PRO A 206 12.19 2.80 -11.17
CA PRO A 206 12.64 1.99 -10.04
C PRO A 206 13.86 2.65 -9.35
N GLY A 207 13.83 2.74 -8.03
CA GLY A 207 14.87 3.39 -7.23
C GLY A 207 14.73 4.91 -7.08
N GLU A 208 13.93 5.57 -7.92
CA GLU A 208 13.70 7.04 -7.88
C GLU A 208 12.31 7.43 -7.36
N LYS A 209 11.48 6.44 -7.00
CA LYS A 209 10.10 6.66 -6.55
C LYS A 209 10.06 7.50 -5.28
N SER A 210 9.30 8.58 -5.33
CA SER A 210 9.12 9.53 -4.23
C SER A 210 8.19 8.98 -3.13
N GLY A 211 8.32 9.55 -1.92
CA GLY A 211 7.51 9.22 -0.75
C GLY A 211 6.13 9.89 -0.72
N PHE A 212 5.53 9.90 0.47
CA PHE A 212 4.27 10.60 0.74
C PHE A 212 4.39 12.12 0.54
N ALA A 213 3.54 12.71 -0.30
CA ALA A 213 3.61 14.13 -0.66
C ALA A 213 2.92 15.03 0.38
N THR A 214 3.65 15.93 1.03
CA THR A 214 3.06 16.87 2.02
C THR A 214 2.45 18.11 1.39
N HIS A 215 2.80 18.40 0.14
CA HIS A 215 2.26 19.51 -0.63
C HIS A 215 1.34 18.95 -1.71
N LEU A 216 0.04 19.20 -1.55
CA LEU A 216 -0.97 18.69 -2.48
C LEU A 216 -0.72 19.24 -3.88
N PHE A 217 -0.51 18.33 -4.84
CA PHE A 217 -0.41 18.62 -6.27
C PHE A 217 0.67 19.65 -6.64
N GLU A 218 1.63 19.95 -5.77
CA GLU A 218 2.79 20.80 -6.11
C GLU A 218 3.65 20.13 -7.18
N THR A 219 3.87 18.82 -7.02
CA THR A 219 4.41 17.97 -8.08
C THR A 219 3.32 17.03 -8.57
N PHE A 220 2.99 17.13 -9.85
CA PHE A 220 2.11 16.21 -10.57
C PHE A 220 2.82 15.83 -11.88
N ARG A 221 3.36 14.61 -11.94
CA ARG A 221 4.13 14.13 -13.08
C ARG A 221 3.19 13.90 -14.27
N CYS A 222 3.68 14.28 -15.44
CA CYS A 222 3.04 14.01 -16.72
C CYS A 222 4.00 13.18 -17.59
N PRO A 223 3.49 12.27 -18.45
CA PRO A 223 4.30 11.62 -19.46
C PRO A 223 5.00 12.66 -20.35
N THR A 224 6.22 12.37 -20.80
CA THR A 224 7.00 13.21 -21.72
C THR A 224 7.20 12.50 -23.06
N GLU A 225 7.68 13.20 -24.07
CA GLU A 225 8.04 12.55 -25.35
C GLU A 225 9.10 11.46 -25.17
N GLN A 226 10.04 11.66 -24.24
CA GLN A 226 11.10 10.70 -23.93
C GLN A 226 10.61 9.55 -23.03
N ARG A 227 9.44 9.68 -22.37
CA ARG A 227 8.80 8.68 -21.51
C ARG A 227 7.27 8.82 -21.54
N PRO A 228 6.62 8.37 -22.61
CA PRO A 228 5.18 8.58 -22.81
C PRO A 228 4.31 7.55 -22.09
N PHE A 229 4.91 6.55 -21.43
CA PHE A 229 4.22 5.42 -20.82
C PHE A 229 4.30 5.42 -19.29
N ILE A 230 3.34 4.78 -18.64
CA ILE A 230 3.49 4.35 -17.25
C ILE A 230 4.71 3.43 -17.16
N ILE A 231 5.54 3.65 -16.15
CA ILE A 231 6.74 2.86 -15.91
C ILE A 231 6.33 1.45 -15.50
N THR A 232 6.98 0.46 -16.07
CA THR A 232 6.83 -0.99 -15.85
C THR A 232 8.22 -1.61 -15.75
N ARG A 233 8.30 -2.91 -15.45
CA ARG A 233 9.58 -3.64 -15.43
C ARG A 233 10.27 -3.72 -16.80
N GLU A 234 9.53 -3.53 -17.90
CA GLU A 234 10.10 -3.59 -19.26
C GLU A 234 10.67 -2.24 -19.70
N ASN A 235 9.88 -1.17 -19.60
CA ASN A 235 10.29 0.16 -20.07
C ASN A 235 11.12 0.97 -19.05
N SER A 236 11.52 0.34 -17.94
CA SER A 236 12.48 0.90 -16.98
C SER A 236 13.90 0.41 -17.18
N ARG A 237 14.13 -0.52 -18.12
CA ARG A 237 15.47 -1.03 -18.41
C ARG A 237 16.29 0.00 -19.20
N PRO A 238 17.61 0.12 -18.96
CA PRO A 238 18.47 1.06 -19.67
C PRO A 238 18.42 0.96 -21.20
N GLU A 239 18.19 -0.25 -21.71
CA GLU A 239 18.14 -0.61 -23.12
C GLU A 239 16.76 -0.39 -23.79
N PHE A 240 15.73 0.02 -23.05
CA PHE A 240 14.42 0.29 -23.63
C PHE A 240 14.44 1.54 -24.52
N VAL A 241 14.00 1.38 -25.76
CA VAL A 241 13.86 2.47 -26.74
C VAL A 241 12.38 2.55 -27.15
N ILE A 242 11.86 3.78 -27.23
CA ILE A 242 10.47 4.08 -27.61
C ILE A 242 10.29 3.91 -29.12
#